data_AF-H5SFA1-F1
#
_entry.id   AF-H5SFA1-F1
#
_cell.length_a   1.000
_cell.length_b   1.000
_cell.length_c   1.000
_cell.angle_alpha   90.00
_cell.angle_beta   90.00
_cell.angle_gamma   90.00
#
_symmetry.space_group_name_H-M   'P 1'
#
loop_
_entity.id
_entity.type
_entity.pdbx_description
1 polymer ?
#
loop_
_entity_poly.entity_id
_entity_poly.type
_entity_poly.pdbx_seq_one_letter_code
_entity_poly.pdbx_strand_id
1 'polypeptide(L)'
;MERWLALLAALVAVIVGMLLFWLGGPTRPNMEITQRVFVVEVRDHYFDPPGLSVLPNDRVVWVLKENAQGDGHTVTAYHPSQDRPLRIPAGARPWNSGLMTQIGQSYSYVFALPGVYDYFCTLHEQQGMVGRIIVGGAANPSPTEQGLPAAAQSSIPTIEELSGVVGEVFNAIALLQGIEYLAGQSQTALALRQLRDFQGVFAQSAVAAALAKQGVREQFESRLSVLEALLSRGAPRAALEQAVAHAKALLDALTKL
;
A
#
# COMPACT_ATOMS: atom_id res chain seq x y z
N MET A 1 -42.00 32.39 39.42
CA MET A 1 -40.84 32.83 38.60
C MET A 1 -39.74 31.76 38.54
N GLU A 2 -39.39 31.14 39.66
CA GLU A 2 -38.18 30.28 39.74
C GLU A 2 -38.23 28.98 38.91
N ARG A 3 -39.41 28.34 38.81
CA ARG A 3 -39.57 27.10 38.03
C ARG A 3 -39.40 27.31 36.51
N TRP A 4 -39.72 28.49 36.00
CA TRP A 4 -39.58 28.82 34.58
C TRP A 4 -38.14 29.15 34.20
N LEU A 5 -37.39 29.77 35.11
CA LEU A 5 -35.96 30.04 34.94
C LEU A 5 -35.14 28.74 34.95
N ALA A 6 -35.49 27.78 35.82
CA ALA A 6 -34.84 26.47 35.86
C ALA A 6 -35.07 25.66 34.56
N LEU A 7 -36.28 25.71 33.99
CA LEU A 7 -36.60 25.05 32.72
C LEU A 7 -35.89 25.69 31.53
N LEU A 8 -35.76 27.02 31.51
CA LEU A 8 -34.99 27.75 30.51
C LEU A 8 -33.48 27.44 30.58
N ALA A 9 -32.92 27.39 31.79
CA ALA A 9 -31.51 27.02 31.98
C ALA A 9 -31.22 25.58 31.53
N ALA A 10 -32.12 24.63 31.84
CA ALA A 10 -32.00 23.25 31.39
C ALA A 10 -32.09 23.13 29.86
N LEU A 11 -32.99 23.87 29.22
CA LEU A 11 -33.14 23.87 27.76
C LEU A 11 -31.89 24.47 27.07
N VAL A 12 -31.35 25.56 27.60
CA VAL A 12 -30.10 26.16 27.08
C VAL A 12 -28.93 25.20 27.25
N ALA A 13 -28.82 24.50 28.37
CA ALA A 13 -27.77 23.50 28.60
C ALA A 13 -27.86 22.32 27.60
N VAL A 14 -29.07 21.85 27.28
CA VAL A 14 -29.30 20.79 26.28
C VAL A 14 -28.94 21.28 24.87
N ILE A 15 -29.33 22.51 24.50
CA ILE A 15 -29.02 23.09 23.19
C ILE A 15 -27.52 23.31 23.03
N VAL A 16 -26.84 23.85 24.05
CA VAL A 16 -25.37 24.04 24.04
C VAL A 16 -24.66 22.68 24.00
N GLY A 17 -25.13 21.68 24.75
CA GLY A 17 -24.58 20.32 24.72
C GLY A 17 -24.73 19.65 23.35
N MET A 18 -25.89 19.82 22.68
CA MET A 18 -26.12 19.31 21.33
C MET A 18 -25.29 20.04 20.28
N LEU A 19 -25.11 21.36 20.41
CA LEU A 19 -24.24 22.17 19.54
C LEU A 19 -22.77 21.78 19.68
N LEU A 20 -22.29 21.53 20.90
CA LEU A 20 -20.92 21.07 21.14
C LEU A 20 -20.68 19.65 20.61
N PHE A 21 -21.71 18.78 20.63
CA PHE A 21 -21.64 17.44 20.04
C PHE A 21 -21.64 17.46 18.50
N TRP A 22 -22.32 18.43 17.88
CA TRP A 22 -22.30 18.63 16.42
C TRP A 22 -21.05 19.35 15.91
N LEU A 23 -20.47 20.27 16.70
CA LEU A 23 -19.24 20.98 16.35
C LEU A 23 -17.98 20.15 16.64
N GLY A 24 -18.02 19.28 17.65
CA GLY A 24 -16.96 18.34 18.00
C GLY A 24 -17.19 16.95 17.46
N GLY A 25 -17.56 16.83 16.17
CA GLY A 25 -17.89 15.57 15.50
C GLY A 25 -16.96 14.42 15.90
N PRO A 26 -17.44 13.15 15.88
CA PRO A 26 -16.77 12.03 16.53
C PRO A 26 -15.29 12.07 16.22
N THR A 27 -14.46 12.27 17.27
CA THR A 27 -13.02 12.12 17.15
C THR A 27 -12.82 10.73 16.58
N ARG A 28 -12.45 10.65 15.30
CA ARG A 28 -12.03 9.39 14.72
C ARG A 28 -10.92 8.92 15.66
N PRO A 29 -11.06 7.76 16.33
CA PRO A 29 -9.93 7.24 17.07
C PRO A 29 -8.76 7.23 16.11
N ASN A 30 -7.58 7.50 16.66
CA ASN A 30 -6.28 7.80 16.06
C ASN A 30 -5.74 6.76 15.04
N MET A 31 -6.59 6.14 14.22
CA MET A 31 -6.30 5.07 13.26
C MET A 31 -5.49 5.58 12.07
N GLU A 32 -5.55 6.89 11.75
CA GLU A 32 -4.66 7.48 10.74
C GLU A 32 -3.18 7.45 11.17
N ILE A 33 -2.85 7.30 12.46
CA ILE A 33 -1.47 7.45 12.94
C ILE A 33 -0.66 6.14 12.89
N THR A 34 -1.29 4.97 12.69
CA THR A 34 -0.59 3.66 12.69
C THR A 34 -0.71 2.86 11.39
N GLN A 35 -1.42 3.35 10.38
CA GLN A 35 -1.60 2.62 9.14
C GLN A 35 -0.35 2.71 8.26
N ARG A 36 0.28 1.57 7.94
CA ARG A 36 1.38 1.52 6.98
C ARG A 36 0.82 1.72 5.56
N VAL A 37 1.59 2.43 4.76
CA VAL A 37 1.26 2.73 3.37
C VAL A 37 2.24 2.02 2.47
N PHE A 38 1.73 1.03 1.73
CA PHE A 38 2.44 0.33 0.68
C PHE A 38 2.04 0.94 -0.65
N VAL A 39 3.00 1.31 -1.48
CA VAL A 39 2.73 1.76 -2.84
C VAL A 39 3.09 0.66 -3.82
N VAL A 40 2.19 0.39 -4.76
CA VAL A 40 2.45 -0.41 -5.95
C VAL A 40 2.45 0.57 -7.12
N GLU A 41 3.52 0.58 -7.90
CA GLU A 41 3.56 1.37 -9.12
C GLU A 41 2.81 0.64 -10.22
N VAL A 42 1.94 1.38 -10.91
CA VAL A 42 1.35 0.96 -12.18
C VAL A 42 2.26 1.51 -13.26
N ARG A 43 2.86 0.62 -14.04
CA ARG A 43 3.86 0.93 -15.07
C ARG A 43 3.50 0.12 -16.30
N ASP A 44 3.49 0.72 -17.49
CA ASP A 44 3.21 0.04 -18.76
C ASP A 44 2.25 -1.16 -18.56
N HIS A 45 2.67 -2.41 -18.78
CA HIS A 45 1.79 -3.58 -18.60
C HIS A 45 2.05 -4.42 -17.34
N TYR A 46 2.55 -3.85 -16.25
CA TYR A 46 2.81 -4.57 -15.00
C TYR A 46 2.61 -3.74 -13.73
N PHE A 47 2.48 -4.45 -12.61
CA PHE A 47 2.46 -3.89 -11.26
C PHE A 47 3.82 -4.08 -10.62
N ASP A 48 4.33 -3.06 -9.92
CA ASP A 48 5.66 -3.07 -9.32
C ASP A 48 5.66 -2.55 -7.88
N PRO A 49 5.78 -3.43 -6.86
CA PRO A 49 5.95 -4.88 -7.00
C PRO A 49 4.65 -5.59 -7.44
N PRO A 50 4.74 -6.81 -8.02
CA PRO A 50 3.57 -7.55 -8.48
C PRO A 50 2.74 -8.16 -7.34
N GLY A 51 3.29 -8.26 -6.13
CA GLY A 51 2.52 -8.72 -4.98
C GLY A 51 3.09 -8.30 -3.64
N LEU A 52 2.25 -8.39 -2.60
CA LEU A 52 2.56 -7.94 -1.25
C LEU A 52 2.02 -8.90 -0.20
N SER A 53 2.65 -8.91 0.97
CA SER A 53 2.18 -9.58 2.19
C SER A 53 1.94 -8.54 3.29
N VAL A 54 0.69 -8.10 3.46
CA VAL A 54 0.31 -7.01 4.36
C VAL A 54 -0.44 -7.52 5.60
N LEU A 55 -0.60 -6.65 6.59
CA LEU A 55 -1.43 -6.89 7.76
C LEU A 55 -2.83 -6.28 7.56
N PRO A 56 -3.85 -6.79 8.28
CA PRO A 56 -5.14 -6.14 8.32
C PRO A 56 -5.03 -4.65 8.66
N ASN A 57 -5.80 -3.84 7.93
CA ASN A 57 -5.84 -2.39 7.98
C ASN A 57 -4.60 -1.68 7.43
N ASP A 58 -3.64 -2.35 6.80
CA ASP A 58 -2.69 -1.65 5.94
C ASP A 58 -3.40 -1.03 4.73
N ARG A 59 -2.83 0.05 4.21
CA ARG A 59 -3.30 0.71 2.99
C ARG A 59 -2.34 0.42 1.84
N VAL A 60 -2.89 -0.12 0.76
CA VAL A 60 -2.17 -0.21 -0.51
C VAL A 60 -2.64 0.92 -1.42
N VAL A 61 -1.69 1.61 -2.03
CA VAL A 61 -1.92 2.68 -2.98
C VAL A 61 -1.27 2.28 -4.30
N TRP A 62 -2.05 2.22 -5.37
CA TRP A 62 -1.54 2.08 -6.72
C TRP A 62 -1.32 3.46 -7.31
N VAL A 63 -0.14 3.72 -7.88
CA VAL A 63 0.20 5.01 -8.49
C VAL A 63 0.67 4.78 -9.92
N LEU A 64 0.03 5.43 -10.89
CA LEU A 64 0.47 5.40 -12.29
C LEU A 64 1.78 6.18 -12.43
N LYS A 65 2.90 5.48 -12.63
CA LYS A 65 4.25 6.06 -12.71
C LYS A 65 4.81 6.05 -14.12
N GLU A 66 4.44 5.05 -14.92
CA GLU A 66 4.86 4.94 -16.32
C GLU A 66 3.71 4.50 -17.20
N ASN A 67 3.66 5.09 -18.40
CA ASN A 67 2.69 4.78 -19.42
C ASN A 67 3.27 5.19 -20.78
N ALA A 68 4.36 4.53 -21.18
CA ALA A 68 5.09 4.88 -22.39
C ALA A 68 4.26 4.63 -23.66
N GLN A 69 3.32 3.69 -23.59
CA GLN A 69 2.43 3.34 -24.71
C GLN A 69 1.18 4.23 -24.78
N GLY A 70 0.91 5.04 -23.76
CA GLY A 70 -0.23 5.97 -23.71
C GLY A 70 -1.59 5.28 -23.59
N ASP A 71 -1.63 4.03 -23.13
CA ASP A 71 -2.86 3.30 -22.88
C ASP A 71 -3.43 3.60 -21.48
N GLY A 72 -4.50 2.91 -21.09
CA GLY A 72 -5.10 3.09 -19.77
C GLY A 72 -4.84 1.89 -18.88
N HIS A 73 -4.83 2.10 -17.57
CA HIS A 73 -4.72 1.03 -16.59
C HIS A 73 -5.87 1.03 -15.62
N THR A 74 -6.20 -0.14 -15.09
CA THR A 74 -7.11 -0.27 -13.95
C THR A 74 -6.49 -1.14 -12.88
N VAL A 75 -7.00 -0.99 -11.66
CA VAL A 75 -6.70 -1.85 -10.52
C VAL A 75 -8.03 -2.43 -10.07
N THR A 76 -8.28 -3.67 -10.47
CA THR A 76 -9.60 -4.30 -10.35
C THR A 76 -9.49 -5.63 -9.62
N ALA A 77 -10.33 -5.84 -8.62
CA ALA A 77 -10.41 -7.12 -7.91
C ALA A 77 -10.96 -8.23 -8.82
N TYR A 78 -10.41 -9.45 -8.71
CA TYR A 78 -11.05 -10.64 -9.28
C TYR A 78 -12.31 -10.99 -8.48
N HIS A 79 -13.48 -10.64 -9.04
CA HIS A 79 -14.77 -10.83 -8.42
C HIS A 79 -15.87 -11.04 -9.48
N PRO A 80 -16.93 -11.84 -9.21
CA PRO A 80 -18.02 -12.09 -10.17
C PRO A 80 -18.74 -10.83 -10.66
N SER A 81 -18.79 -9.76 -9.85
CA SER A 81 -19.34 -8.46 -10.27
C SER A 81 -18.48 -7.72 -11.31
N GLN A 82 -17.30 -8.25 -11.64
CA GLN A 82 -16.38 -7.75 -12.66
C GLN A 82 -16.22 -8.77 -13.80
N ASP A 83 -17.18 -9.70 -13.94
CA ASP A 83 -17.14 -10.81 -14.89
C ASP A 83 -15.87 -11.68 -14.77
N ARG A 84 -15.45 -11.93 -13.52
CA ARG A 84 -14.26 -12.71 -13.19
C ARG A 84 -14.50 -13.73 -12.07
N PRO A 85 -13.68 -14.79 -11.97
CA PRO A 85 -13.75 -15.71 -10.83
C PRO A 85 -13.59 -14.99 -9.50
N LEU A 86 -14.22 -15.50 -8.44
CA LEU A 86 -14.03 -14.97 -7.09
C LEU A 86 -12.64 -15.37 -6.57
N ARG A 87 -11.72 -14.40 -6.44
CA ARG A 87 -10.35 -14.61 -5.94
C ARG A 87 -9.94 -13.58 -4.88
N ILE A 88 -10.94 -13.09 -4.16
CA ILE A 88 -10.80 -12.30 -2.94
C ILE A 88 -11.60 -13.00 -1.83
N PRO A 89 -11.34 -12.71 -0.54
CA PRO A 89 -12.03 -13.39 0.56
C PRO A 89 -13.54 -13.19 0.51
N ALA A 90 -14.30 -14.21 0.89
CA ALA A 90 -15.74 -14.10 1.00
C ALA A 90 -16.12 -12.97 1.97
N GLY A 91 -16.98 -12.05 1.53
CA GLY A 91 -17.38 -10.88 2.31
C GLY A 91 -16.47 -9.65 2.15
N ALA A 92 -15.31 -9.77 1.47
CA ALA A 92 -14.55 -8.60 1.07
C ALA A 92 -15.30 -7.82 -0.03
N ARG A 93 -15.30 -6.48 0.08
CA ARG A 93 -15.91 -5.62 -0.93
C ARG A 93 -15.04 -5.63 -2.20
N PRO A 94 -15.59 -5.91 -3.40
CA PRO A 94 -14.82 -5.77 -4.64
C PRO A 94 -14.48 -4.30 -4.91
N TRP A 95 -13.35 -4.07 -5.59
CA TRP A 95 -12.90 -2.74 -5.97
C TRP A 95 -12.51 -2.65 -7.45
N ASN A 96 -12.56 -1.44 -7.98
CA ASN A 96 -12.11 -1.07 -9.33
C ASN A 96 -11.72 0.42 -9.28
N SER A 97 -10.52 0.75 -9.75
CA SER A 97 -10.04 2.14 -9.78
C SER A 97 -10.76 3.04 -10.78
N GLY A 98 -11.48 2.46 -11.74
CA GLY A 98 -11.76 3.11 -13.01
C GLY A 98 -10.47 3.25 -13.84
N LEU A 99 -10.61 3.86 -15.01
CA LEU A 99 -9.50 4.07 -15.93
C LEU A 99 -8.52 5.12 -15.39
N MET A 100 -7.26 4.74 -15.24
CA MET A 100 -6.13 5.61 -14.93
C MET A 100 -5.34 5.88 -16.21
N THR A 101 -5.15 7.15 -16.56
CA THR A 101 -4.47 7.57 -17.82
C THR A 101 -3.39 8.62 -17.60
N GLN A 102 -3.39 9.32 -16.47
CA GLN A 102 -2.43 10.40 -16.21
C GLN A 102 -1.39 9.97 -15.19
N ILE A 103 -0.11 10.21 -15.50
CA ILE A 103 0.99 9.98 -14.57
C ILE A 103 0.72 10.73 -13.26
N GLY A 104 0.88 10.03 -12.13
CA GLY A 104 0.59 10.51 -10.79
C GLY A 104 -0.84 10.25 -10.31
N GLN A 105 -1.77 9.79 -11.18
CA GLN A 105 -3.06 9.31 -10.70
C GLN A 105 -2.85 8.13 -9.74
N SER A 106 -3.68 8.08 -8.70
CA SER A 106 -3.59 7.03 -7.69
C SER A 106 -4.96 6.50 -7.28
N TYR A 107 -4.97 5.23 -6.89
CA TYR A 107 -6.11 4.55 -6.30
C TYR A 107 -5.66 3.87 -5.01
N SER A 108 -6.50 3.80 -4.00
CA SER A 108 -6.12 3.13 -2.76
C SER A 108 -7.22 2.27 -2.18
N TYR A 109 -6.81 1.17 -1.55
CA TYR A 109 -7.70 0.24 -0.89
C TYR A 109 -7.13 -0.15 0.49
N VAL A 110 -8.01 -0.31 1.48
CA VAL A 110 -7.65 -0.74 2.83
C VAL A 110 -8.14 -2.17 3.02
N PHE A 111 -7.21 -3.06 3.36
CA PHE A 111 -7.49 -4.49 3.48
C PHE A 111 -7.87 -4.86 4.90
N ALA A 112 -9.17 -4.99 5.18
CA ALA A 112 -9.65 -5.27 6.54
C ALA A 112 -9.74 -6.77 6.89
N LEU A 113 -10.04 -7.63 5.92
CA LEU A 113 -10.22 -9.07 6.17
C LEU A 113 -8.94 -9.84 5.82
N PRO A 114 -8.51 -10.80 6.65
CA PRO A 114 -7.46 -11.72 6.28
C PRO A 114 -7.84 -12.55 5.04
N GLY A 115 -6.85 -12.87 4.20
CA GLY A 115 -7.06 -13.68 3.01
C GLY A 115 -6.16 -13.31 1.84
N VAL A 116 -6.38 -14.00 0.71
CA VAL A 116 -5.67 -13.74 -0.55
C VAL A 116 -6.56 -12.89 -1.44
N TYR A 117 -5.98 -11.82 -1.99
CA TYR A 117 -6.63 -10.85 -2.83
C TYR A 117 -5.91 -10.74 -4.16
N ASP A 118 -6.45 -11.41 -5.18
CA ASP A 118 -5.93 -11.27 -6.54
C ASP A 118 -6.61 -10.09 -7.25
N TYR A 119 -5.84 -9.35 -8.04
CA TYR A 119 -6.31 -8.21 -8.82
C TYR A 119 -5.63 -8.14 -10.19
N PHE A 120 -6.20 -7.34 -11.09
CA PHE A 120 -5.76 -7.24 -12.49
C PHE A 120 -6.07 -5.87 -13.10
N CYS A 121 -5.42 -5.59 -14.22
CA CYS A 121 -5.83 -4.54 -15.14
C CYS A 121 -6.80 -5.09 -16.18
N THR A 122 -7.99 -4.50 -16.27
CA THR A 122 -9.05 -4.90 -17.20
C THR A 122 -8.65 -4.82 -18.67
N LEU A 123 -7.68 -3.97 -19.01
CA LEU A 123 -7.19 -3.79 -20.38
C LEU A 123 -6.03 -4.73 -20.72
N HIS A 124 -5.25 -5.16 -19.72
CA HIS A 124 -3.96 -5.83 -19.94
C HIS A 124 -3.84 -7.18 -19.20
N GLU A 125 -4.95 -7.75 -18.74
CA GLU A 125 -5.00 -9.09 -18.12
C GLU A 125 -4.44 -10.18 -19.05
N GLN A 126 -4.76 -10.10 -20.34
CA GLN A 126 -4.27 -11.02 -21.37
C GLN A 126 -2.76 -10.88 -21.61
N GLN A 127 -2.15 -9.81 -21.11
CA GLN A 127 -0.71 -9.56 -21.15
C GLN A 127 -0.02 -9.90 -19.82
N GLY A 128 -0.76 -10.42 -18.84
CA GLY A 128 -0.22 -10.80 -17.53
C GLY A 128 -0.19 -9.66 -16.50
N MET A 129 -0.91 -8.55 -16.74
CA MET A 129 -0.97 -7.43 -15.79
C MET A 129 -1.88 -7.77 -14.60
N VAL A 130 -1.35 -8.58 -13.69
CA VAL A 130 -2.03 -9.12 -12.50
C VAL A 130 -1.16 -8.96 -11.26
N GLY A 131 -1.79 -8.97 -10.10
CA GLY A 131 -1.07 -8.95 -8.83
C GLY A 131 -1.83 -9.66 -7.71
N ARG A 132 -1.12 -9.89 -6.61
CA ARG A 132 -1.63 -10.59 -5.43
C ARG A 132 -1.28 -9.87 -4.13
N ILE A 133 -2.26 -9.70 -3.25
CA ILE A 133 -2.07 -9.20 -1.89
C ILE A 133 -2.47 -10.30 -0.91
N ILE A 134 -1.56 -10.70 -0.02
CA ILE A 134 -1.85 -11.60 1.11
C ILE A 134 -2.06 -10.74 2.35
N VAL A 135 -3.18 -10.93 3.04
CA VAL A 135 -3.53 -10.18 4.24
C VAL A 135 -3.57 -11.13 5.43
N GLY A 136 -2.77 -10.85 6.46
CA GLY A 136 -2.77 -11.62 7.71
C GLY A 136 -2.06 -12.99 7.66
N GLY A 137 -1.28 -13.28 6.60
CA GLY A 137 -0.35 -14.42 6.54
C GLY A 137 -0.73 -15.56 5.57
N ALA A 138 0.20 -16.51 5.43
CA ALA A 138 0.23 -17.55 4.40
C ALA A 138 -0.74 -18.74 4.62
N ALA A 139 -1.45 -18.79 5.75
CA ALA A 139 -2.37 -19.89 6.07
C ALA A 139 -3.68 -19.86 5.23
N ASN A 140 -3.82 -18.87 4.35
CA ASN A 140 -4.98 -18.72 3.49
C ASN A 140 -4.83 -19.61 2.25
N PRO A 141 -5.86 -20.41 1.89
CA PRO A 141 -5.78 -21.23 0.69
C PRO A 141 -5.64 -20.35 -0.56
N SER A 142 -4.69 -20.69 -1.43
CA SER A 142 -4.60 -20.10 -2.77
C SER A 142 -5.92 -20.30 -3.52
N PRO A 143 -6.49 -19.25 -4.13
CA PRO A 143 -7.58 -19.45 -5.07
C PRO A 143 -7.07 -20.27 -6.26
N THR A 144 -7.80 -21.31 -6.65
CA THR A 144 -7.44 -22.19 -7.79
C THR A 144 -7.22 -21.38 -9.06
N GLU A 145 -6.12 -21.55 -9.78
CA GLU A 145 -5.80 -20.77 -11.01
C GLU A 145 -6.77 -21.00 -12.20
N GLN A 146 -7.71 -21.94 -12.06
CA GLN A 146 -8.75 -22.17 -13.04
C GLN A 146 -9.53 -20.89 -13.37
N GLY A 147 -9.72 -20.67 -14.67
CA GLY A 147 -10.48 -19.53 -15.20
C GLY A 147 -9.67 -18.25 -15.41
N LEU A 148 -8.36 -18.25 -15.14
CA LEU A 148 -7.45 -17.16 -15.51
C LEU A 148 -6.92 -17.33 -16.95
N PRO A 149 -6.64 -16.25 -17.69
CA PRO A 149 -5.86 -16.32 -18.93
C PRO A 149 -4.46 -16.91 -18.69
N ALA A 150 -3.88 -17.56 -19.70
CA ALA A 150 -2.56 -18.20 -19.56
C ALA A 150 -1.45 -17.23 -19.12
N ALA A 151 -1.45 -16.00 -19.65
CA ALA A 151 -0.50 -14.98 -19.22
C ALA A 151 -0.67 -14.61 -17.73
N ALA A 152 -1.93 -14.46 -17.27
CA ALA A 152 -2.22 -14.19 -15.87
C ALA A 152 -1.79 -15.34 -14.94
N GLN A 153 -1.97 -16.59 -15.35
CA GLN A 153 -1.51 -17.77 -14.59
C GLN A 153 0.02 -17.75 -14.42
N SER A 154 0.75 -17.44 -15.50
CA SER A 154 2.22 -17.40 -15.48
C SER A 154 2.80 -16.18 -14.75
N SER A 155 2.04 -15.09 -14.63
CA SER A 155 2.54 -13.81 -14.08
C SER A 155 2.10 -13.54 -12.64
N ILE A 156 1.07 -14.20 -12.12
CA ILE A 156 0.59 -13.93 -10.77
C ILE A 156 1.57 -14.50 -9.72
N PRO A 157 2.06 -13.70 -8.75
CA PRO A 157 2.98 -14.21 -7.74
C PRO A 157 2.37 -15.33 -6.91
N THR A 158 3.15 -16.36 -6.61
CA THR A 158 2.66 -17.49 -5.80
C THR A 158 2.58 -17.11 -4.31
N ILE A 159 1.77 -17.82 -3.53
CA ILE A 159 1.77 -17.61 -2.07
C ILE A 159 3.14 -17.91 -1.46
N GLU A 160 3.81 -18.95 -1.94
CA GLU A 160 5.14 -19.34 -1.46
C GLU A 160 6.18 -18.23 -1.73
N GLU A 161 6.18 -17.67 -2.93
CA GLU A 161 7.03 -16.54 -3.30
C GLU A 161 6.79 -15.32 -2.39
N LEU A 162 5.53 -14.95 -2.18
CA LEU A 162 5.15 -13.82 -1.33
C LEU A 162 5.33 -14.07 0.17
N SER A 163 5.46 -15.33 0.59
CA SER A 163 5.72 -15.71 1.98
C SER A 163 7.21 -15.88 2.28
N GLY A 164 8.06 -15.90 1.24
CA GLY A 164 9.50 -16.03 1.36
C GLY A 164 10.24 -14.68 1.27
N VAL A 165 11.55 -14.78 1.02
CA VAL A 165 12.45 -13.61 0.90
C VAL A 165 12.01 -12.66 -0.21
N VAL A 166 11.53 -13.18 -1.34
CA VAL A 166 11.06 -12.36 -2.47
C VAL A 166 9.89 -11.47 -2.04
N GLY A 167 8.92 -12.03 -1.32
CA GLY A 167 7.82 -11.26 -0.73
C GLY A 167 8.28 -10.18 0.26
N GLU A 168 9.28 -10.47 1.10
CA GLU A 168 9.86 -9.45 1.97
C GLU A 168 10.54 -8.32 1.18
N VAL A 169 11.21 -8.65 0.08
CA VAL A 169 11.81 -7.66 -0.82
C VAL A 169 10.73 -6.79 -1.46
N PHE A 170 9.67 -7.38 -2.01
CA PHE A 170 8.53 -6.64 -2.57
C PHE A 170 7.90 -5.71 -1.54
N ASN A 171 7.67 -6.18 -0.32
CA ASN A 171 7.18 -5.35 0.77
C ASN A 171 8.11 -4.16 1.08
N ALA A 172 9.43 -4.39 1.11
CA ALA A 172 10.41 -3.34 1.35
C ALA A 172 10.39 -2.28 0.23
N ILE A 173 10.31 -2.72 -1.04
CA ILE A 173 10.16 -1.84 -2.20
C ILE A 173 8.91 -0.98 -2.06
N ALA A 174 7.76 -1.61 -1.80
CA ALA A 174 6.48 -0.91 -1.66
C ALA A 174 6.42 0.05 -0.47
N LEU A 175 7.11 -0.26 0.64
CA LEU A 175 7.24 0.66 1.78
C LEU A 175 8.10 1.89 1.43
N LEU A 176 9.19 1.72 0.68
CA LEU A 176 10.03 2.82 0.21
C LEU A 176 9.26 3.73 -0.77
N GLN A 177 8.52 3.13 -1.70
CA GLN A 177 7.61 3.86 -2.59
C GLN A 177 6.49 4.56 -1.79
N GLY A 178 6.01 3.94 -0.71
CA GLY A 178 5.08 4.54 0.25
C GLY A 178 5.63 5.77 0.95
N ILE A 179 6.91 5.73 1.35
CA ILE A 179 7.61 6.88 1.97
C ILE A 179 7.72 8.05 0.98
N GLU A 180 8.07 7.77 -0.29
CA GLU A 180 8.07 8.78 -1.36
C GLU A 180 6.68 9.39 -1.55
N TYR A 181 5.66 8.55 -1.66
CA TYR A 181 4.27 8.99 -1.85
C TYR A 181 3.80 9.88 -0.69
N LEU A 182 4.01 9.46 0.56
CA LEU A 182 3.64 10.24 1.75
C LEU A 182 4.35 11.59 1.77
N ALA A 183 5.65 11.63 1.48
CA ALA A 183 6.38 12.89 1.40
C ALA A 183 5.85 13.80 0.28
N GLY A 184 5.52 13.23 -0.89
CA GLY A 184 4.89 13.95 -2.00
C GLY A 184 3.49 14.50 -1.68
N GLN A 185 2.78 13.88 -0.73
CA GLN A 185 1.50 14.37 -0.19
C GLN A 185 1.67 15.36 0.98
N SER A 186 2.88 15.89 1.21
CA SER A 186 3.21 16.75 2.36
C SER A 186 2.98 16.08 3.72
N GLN A 187 3.00 14.75 3.79
CA GLN A 187 2.85 13.96 5.02
C GLN A 187 4.21 13.50 5.57
N THR A 188 5.19 14.41 5.63
CA THR A 188 6.58 14.10 6.01
C THR A 188 6.70 13.43 7.37
N ALA A 189 5.84 13.77 8.34
CA ALA A 189 5.83 13.12 9.66
C ALA A 189 5.46 11.63 9.59
N LEU A 190 4.51 11.26 8.72
CA LEU A 190 4.14 9.86 8.49
C LEU A 190 5.23 9.14 7.68
N ALA A 191 5.81 9.80 6.69
CA ALA A 191 6.94 9.27 5.92
C ALA A 191 8.14 8.93 6.84
N LEU A 192 8.52 9.85 7.74
CA LEU A 192 9.59 9.64 8.72
C LEU A 192 9.27 8.51 9.71
N ARG A 193 8.03 8.43 10.20
CA ARG A 193 7.59 7.35 11.07
C ARG A 193 7.73 5.99 10.37
N GLN A 194 7.16 5.86 9.17
CA GLN A 194 7.22 4.62 8.40
C GLN A 194 8.66 4.20 8.10
N LEU A 195 9.55 5.15 7.77
CA LEU A 195 10.97 4.86 7.55
C LEU A 195 11.65 4.33 8.81
N ARG A 196 11.41 4.96 9.96
CA ARG A 196 12.00 4.52 11.24
C ARG A 196 11.49 3.15 11.68
N ASP A 197 10.19 2.91 11.51
CA ASP A 197 9.58 1.62 11.81
C ASP A 197 10.17 0.53 10.90
N PHE A 198 10.35 0.83 9.61
CA PHE A 198 11.02 -0.07 8.66
C PHE A 198 12.47 -0.35 9.05
N GLN A 199 13.26 0.67 9.36
CA GLN A 199 14.65 0.53 9.83
C GLN A 199 14.74 -0.32 11.11
N GLY A 200 13.79 -0.14 12.04
CA GLY A 200 13.77 -0.85 13.32
C GLY A 200 13.59 -2.36 13.19
N VAL A 201 12.85 -2.83 12.17
CA VAL A 201 12.64 -4.26 11.92
C VAL A 201 13.59 -4.83 10.87
N PHE A 202 14.15 -3.99 10.00
CA PHE A 202 14.99 -4.41 8.88
C PHE A 202 16.19 -5.26 9.32
N ALA A 203 16.88 -4.90 10.41
CA ALA A 203 18.13 -5.56 10.82
C ALA A 203 17.99 -7.07 11.08
N GLN A 204 16.78 -7.55 11.39
CA GLN A 204 16.45 -8.95 11.67
C GLN A 204 15.72 -9.64 10.50
N SER A 205 15.44 -8.92 9.40
CA SER A 205 14.73 -9.44 8.23
C SER A 205 15.57 -10.43 7.40
N ALA A 206 14.91 -11.28 6.63
CA ALA A 206 15.58 -12.13 5.67
C ALA A 206 16.18 -11.31 4.51
N VAL A 207 15.58 -10.17 4.18
CA VAL A 207 16.15 -9.18 3.23
C VAL A 207 17.51 -8.68 3.70
N ALA A 208 17.66 -8.30 4.96
CA ALA A 208 18.96 -7.85 5.49
C ALA A 208 20.02 -8.96 5.42
N ALA A 209 19.63 -10.21 5.69
CA ALA A 209 20.52 -11.35 5.52
C ALA A 209 20.89 -11.59 4.04
N ALA A 210 19.95 -11.42 3.12
CA ALA A 210 20.19 -11.55 1.68
C ALA A 210 21.12 -10.44 1.15
N LEU A 211 20.90 -9.18 1.53
CA LEU A 211 21.79 -8.06 1.20
C LEU A 211 23.19 -8.25 1.79
N ALA A 212 23.31 -8.83 2.98
CA ALA A 212 24.60 -9.14 3.59
C ALA A 212 25.37 -10.18 2.78
N LYS A 213 24.69 -11.23 2.30
CA LYS A 213 25.29 -12.26 1.43
C LYS A 213 25.78 -11.66 0.10
N GLN A 214 25.10 -10.64 -0.42
CA GLN A 214 25.54 -9.90 -1.62
C GLN A 214 26.59 -8.81 -1.34
N GLY A 215 26.96 -8.55 -0.07
CA GLY A 215 27.92 -7.51 0.29
C GLY A 215 27.40 -6.08 0.16
N VAL A 216 26.08 -5.88 0.03
CA VAL A 216 25.45 -4.55 -0.20
C VAL A 216 24.58 -4.08 0.97
N ARG A 217 24.56 -4.81 2.09
CA ARG A 217 23.77 -4.44 3.28
C ARG A 217 24.10 -3.05 3.81
N GLU A 218 25.37 -2.75 4.05
CA GLU A 218 25.79 -1.44 4.58
C GLU A 218 25.45 -0.31 3.60
N GLN A 219 25.56 -0.58 2.30
CA GLN A 219 25.16 0.37 1.27
C GLN A 219 23.67 0.67 1.35
N PHE A 220 22.83 -0.35 1.53
CA PHE A 220 21.38 -0.18 1.68
C PHE A 220 21.03 0.61 2.96
N GLU A 221 21.60 0.24 4.12
CA GLU A 221 21.39 0.95 5.38
C GLU A 221 21.85 2.42 5.31
N SER A 222 22.96 2.69 4.59
CA SER A 222 23.42 4.05 4.28
C SER A 222 22.40 4.81 3.45
N ARG A 223 21.76 4.19 2.45
CA ARG A 223 20.69 4.83 1.65
C ARG A 223 19.46 5.16 2.50
N LEU A 224 19.07 4.30 3.43
CA LEU A 224 17.98 4.60 4.38
C LEU A 224 18.32 5.80 5.27
N SER A 225 19.56 5.87 5.76
CA SER A 225 20.03 7.00 6.58
C SER A 225 20.03 8.33 5.81
N VAL A 226 20.42 8.30 4.53
CA VAL A 226 20.34 9.47 3.63
C VAL A 226 18.88 9.90 3.43
N LEU A 227 17.97 8.95 3.21
CA LEU A 227 16.54 9.23 3.06
C LEU A 227 15.96 9.87 4.32
N GLU A 228 16.31 9.38 5.51
CA GLU A 228 15.86 9.97 6.78
C GLU A 228 16.36 11.41 6.95
N ALA A 229 17.63 11.66 6.64
CA ALA A 229 18.21 13.01 6.70
C ALA A 229 17.54 13.98 5.71
N LEU A 230 17.21 13.50 4.51
CA LEU A 230 16.48 14.28 3.49
C LEU A 230 15.07 14.64 3.96
N LEU A 231 14.33 13.67 4.51
CA LEU A 231 12.98 13.88 5.04
C LEU A 231 13.02 14.86 6.22
N SER A 232 13.97 14.69 7.14
CA SER A 232 14.08 15.50 8.37
C SER A 232 14.35 16.99 8.08
N ARG A 233 15.03 17.29 6.97
CA ARG A 233 15.33 18.67 6.55
C ARG A 233 14.35 19.25 5.53
N GLY A 234 13.29 18.52 5.18
CA GLY A 234 12.31 18.95 4.16
C GLY A 234 12.94 19.11 2.78
N ALA A 235 13.79 18.17 2.36
CA ALA A 235 14.45 18.23 1.06
C ALA A 235 13.45 18.21 -0.11
N PRO A 236 13.83 18.75 -1.29
CA PRO A 236 12.98 18.73 -2.48
C PRO A 236 12.59 17.31 -2.88
N ARG A 237 11.38 17.18 -3.45
CA ARG A 237 10.82 15.90 -3.91
C ARG A 237 11.77 15.09 -4.78
N ALA A 238 12.42 15.72 -5.76
CA ALA A 238 13.37 15.04 -6.66
C ALA A 238 14.54 14.35 -5.91
N ALA A 239 15.00 14.94 -4.80
CA ALA A 239 16.07 14.35 -3.99
C ALA A 239 15.57 13.12 -3.20
N LEU A 240 14.31 13.15 -2.75
CA LEU A 240 13.67 12.00 -2.09
C LEU A 240 13.44 10.86 -3.09
N GLU A 241 12.90 11.18 -4.26
CA GLU A 241 12.69 10.22 -5.37
C GLU A 241 14.02 9.54 -5.76
N GLN A 242 15.09 10.31 -5.89
CA GLN A 242 16.42 9.75 -6.20
C GLN A 242 16.95 8.84 -5.08
N ALA A 243 16.79 9.24 -3.81
CA ALA A 243 17.23 8.42 -2.69
C ALA A 243 16.46 7.10 -2.59
N VAL A 244 15.14 7.14 -2.80
CA VAL A 244 14.27 5.95 -2.86
C VAL A 244 14.65 5.06 -4.03
N ALA A 245 14.86 5.61 -5.22
CA ALA A 245 15.29 4.85 -6.40
C ALA A 245 16.63 4.12 -6.18
N HIS A 246 17.61 4.77 -5.54
CA HIS A 246 18.88 4.13 -5.21
C HIS A 246 18.75 3.00 -4.18
N ALA A 247 17.87 3.15 -3.18
CA ALA A 247 17.61 2.08 -2.21
C ALA A 247 16.88 0.90 -2.87
N LYS A 248 15.87 1.19 -3.70
CA LYS A 248 15.10 0.20 -4.47
C LYS A 248 15.99 -0.61 -5.41
N ALA A 249 16.92 0.02 -6.12
CA ALA A 249 17.83 -0.68 -7.03
C ALA A 249 18.68 -1.77 -6.35
N LEU A 250 19.01 -1.61 -5.07
CA LEU A 250 19.71 -2.64 -4.28
C LEU A 250 18.79 -3.82 -3.93
N LEU A 251 17.50 -3.56 -3.75
CA LEU A 251 16.48 -4.58 -3.51
C LEU A 251 16.13 -5.34 -4.78
N ASP A 252 15.99 -4.66 -5.92
CA ASP A 252 15.70 -5.28 -7.22
C ASP A 252 16.78 -6.29 -7.67
N ALA A 253 18.01 -6.13 -7.17
CA ALA A 253 19.09 -7.09 -7.42
C ALA A 253 18.87 -8.45 -6.70
N LEU A 254 17.98 -8.51 -5.71
CA LEU A 254 17.65 -9.73 -4.97
C LEU A 254 16.53 -10.55 -5.63
N THR A 255 15.64 -9.90 -6.39
CA THR A 255 14.50 -10.55 -7.04
C THR A 255 14.83 -11.15 -8.40
N LYS A 256 16.05 -10.93 -8.90
CA LYS A 256 16.57 -11.45 -10.17
C LYS A 256 17.49 -12.67 -10.02
N LEU A 257 17.59 -13.24 -8.81
CA LEU A 257 18.36 -14.45 -8.49
C LEU A 257 17.50 -15.70 -8.63
#